data_AF-A0AB94INC5-F1
#
_entry.id   AF-A0AB94INC5-F1
#
_cell.length_a   1.000
_cell.length_b   1.000
_cell.length_c   1.000
_cell.angle_alpha   90.00
_cell.angle_beta   90.00
_cell.angle_gamma   90.00
#
_symmetry.space_group_name_H-M   'P 1'
#
loop_
_entity.id
_entity.type
_entity.pdbx_description
1 polymer ?
#
loop_
_entity_poly.entity_id
_entity_poly.type
_entity_poly.pdbx_seq_one_letter_code
_entity_poly.pdbx_strand_id
1 'polypeptide(L)'
;MVKTLQGPEDLQATVNFVKSINGPIHYEAEGRISEDTQAPEIADAKLPAADFRDGSYLHDVTIALEATDPGIGVSRIEYSLDNGVTWNRYDKGLTVNKAGKNSIQYRAIDKVHNVSATKTIKVLITSATIENTVALVKQAKGNNGIKTSLIAQLENVIKTFEKGQENKAYQSLEKLYLRISQLPDKHLEEVDKKEIMFMLQYIIEHRTAISGDEFPALKAS
;
A
#
# COMPACT_ATOMS: atom_id res chain seq x y z
N MET A 1 -17.87 -42.80 -29.96
CA MET A 1 -18.41 -43.93 -29.17
C MET A 1 -17.58 -45.13 -29.55
N VAL A 2 -16.83 -45.80 -28.66
CA VAL A 2 -17.34 -46.63 -27.57
C VAL A 2 -16.40 -46.54 -26.36
N LYS A 3 -16.98 -46.27 -25.19
CA LYS A 3 -16.35 -46.54 -23.89
C LYS A 3 -16.11 -48.04 -23.81
N THR A 4 -14.87 -48.50 -23.79
CA THR A 4 -14.57 -49.74 -23.08
C THR A 4 -14.32 -49.36 -21.64
N LEU A 5 -15.39 -49.40 -20.84
CA LEU A 5 -15.26 -49.66 -19.42
C LEU A 5 -14.35 -50.88 -19.29
N GLN A 6 -13.18 -50.72 -18.66
CA GLN A 6 -12.36 -51.86 -18.25
C GLN A 6 -13.28 -52.80 -17.49
N GLY A 7 -13.51 -53.98 -18.06
CA GLY A 7 -14.43 -54.94 -17.48
C GLY A 7 -13.92 -55.43 -16.12
N PRO A 8 -14.77 -56.09 -15.32
CA PRO A 8 -14.31 -56.80 -14.12
C PRO A 8 -13.15 -57.76 -14.40
N GLU A 9 -13.06 -58.28 -15.63
CA GLU A 9 -11.98 -59.14 -16.10
C GLU A 9 -10.63 -58.43 -16.24
N ASP A 10 -10.62 -57.15 -16.66
CA ASP A 10 -9.38 -56.34 -16.75
C ASP A 10 -8.85 -55.99 -15.35
N LEU A 11 -9.76 -55.73 -14.40
CA LEU A 11 -9.44 -55.54 -12.99
C LEU A 11 -8.91 -56.84 -12.38
N GLN A 12 -9.56 -57.98 -12.66
CA GLN A 12 -9.12 -59.27 -12.15
C GLN A 12 -7.76 -59.69 -12.74
N ALA A 13 -7.52 -59.41 -14.02
CA ALA A 13 -6.22 -59.63 -14.66
C ALA A 13 -5.13 -58.76 -14.04
N THR A 14 -5.43 -57.48 -13.77
CA THR A 14 -4.51 -56.56 -13.09
C THR A 14 -4.22 -57.02 -11.66
N VAL A 15 -5.24 -57.45 -10.91
CA VAL A 15 -5.09 -57.99 -9.55
C VAL A 15 -4.28 -59.29 -9.57
N ASN A 16 -4.52 -60.18 -10.53
CA ASN A 16 -3.79 -61.43 -10.68
C ASN A 16 -2.31 -61.17 -11.03
N PHE A 17 -2.05 -60.20 -11.90
CA PHE A 17 -0.70 -59.78 -12.25
C PHE A 17 0.05 -59.22 -11.03
N VAL A 18 -0.56 -58.32 -10.26
CA VAL A 18 0.05 -57.78 -9.03
C VAL A 18 0.30 -58.89 -7.99
N LYS A 19 -0.65 -59.81 -7.82
CA LYS A 19 -0.51 -60.97 -6.91
C LYS A 19 0.52 -62.00 -7.38
N SER A 20 0.86 -62.02 -8.66
CA SER A 20 1.87 -62.92 -9.21
C SER A 20 3.30 -62.48 -8.90
N ILE A 21 3.49 -61.23 -8.43
CA ILE A 21 4.80 -60.70 -8.05
C ILE A 21 5.15 -61.23 -6.66
N ASN A 22 6.07 -62.20 -6.61
CA ASN A 22 6.63 -62.71 -5.36
C ASN A 22 7.91 -61.94 -5.01
N GLY A 23 7.80 -60.97 -4.10
CA GLY A 23 8.90 -60.13 -3.63
C GLY A 23 8.49 -58.65 -3.53
N PRO A 24 9.37 -57.76 -3.03
CA PRO A 24 9.13 -56.33 -3.11
C PRO A 24 8.93 -55.93 -4.57
N ILE A 25 7.87 -55.16 -4.85
CA ILE A 25 7.71 -54.53 -6.16
C ILE A 25 8.80 -53.46 -6.29
N HIS A 26 9.83 -53.75 -7.06
CA HIS A 26 10.82 -52.77 -7.46
C HIS A 26 10.33 -52.07 -8.72
N TYR A 27 10.05 -50.78 -8.61
CA TYR A 27 9.91 -49.91 -9.78
C TYR A 27 11.18 -49.09 -9.89
N GLU A 28 11.88 -49.18 -11.02
CA GLU A 28 12.80 -48.11 -11.42
C GLU A 28 11.92 -47.03 -12.04
N ALA A 29 11.65 -45.98 -11.26
CA ALA A 29 11.13 -44.77 -11.87
C ALA A 29 12.22 -44.27 -12.81
N GLU A 30 12.09 -44.53 -14.11
CA GLU A 30 12.91 -43.91 -15.15
C GLU A 30 12.64 -42.39 -15.14
N GLY A 31 13.25 -41.68 -14.20
CA GLY A 31 13.48 -40.23 -14.15
C GLY A 31 12.39 -39.28 -14.64
N ARG A 32 11.16 -39.27 -14.07
CA ARG A 32 10.14 -38.25 -14.45
C ARG A 32 9.29 -37.64 -13.33
N ILE A 33 9.70 -37.74 -12.06
CA ILE A 33 9.22 -36.82 -11.01
C ILE A 33 10.39 -35.93 -10.60
N SER A 34 10.57 -34.82 -11.30
CA SER A 34 11.41 -33.73 -10.79
C SER A 34 10.57 -32.93 -9.81
N GLU A 35 10.94 -32.94 -8.54
CA GLU A 35 10.37 -32.01 -7.56
C GLU A 35 10.86 -30.61 -7.90
N ASP A 36 9.93 -29.68 -8.06
CA ASP A 36 10.27 -28.27 -8.11
C ASP A 36 10.56 -27.80 -6.68
N THR A 37 11.80 -27.40 -6.45
CA THR A 37 12.29 -26.87 -5.17
C THR A 37 12.66 -25.40 -5.28
N GLN A 38 12.49 -24.81 -6.47
CA GLN A 38 12.78 -23.41 -6.70
C GLN A 38 11.58 -22.58 -6.26
N ALA A 39 11.80 -21.68 -5.31
CA ALA A 39 10.77 -20.73 -4.92
C ALA A 39 10.61 -19.62 -5.97
N PRO A 40 9.41 -19.03 -6.08
CA PRO A 40 9.20 -17.83 -6.89
C PRO A 40 10.10 -16.67 -6.49
N GLU A 41 10.38 -15.81 -7.46
CA GLU A 41 10.96 -14.49 -7.24
C GLU A 41 9.85 -13.44 -7.18
N ILE A 42 9.76 -12.73 -6.06
CA ILE A 42 8.84 -11.60 -5.87
C ILE A 42 9.57 -10.29 -6.18
N ALA A 43 9.06 -9.51 -7.14
CA ALA A 43 9.64 -8.22 -7.52
C ALA A 43 9.46 -7.18 -6.40
N ASP A 44 10.18 -6.05 -6.47
CA ASP A 44 9.89 -4.94 -5.58
C ASP A 44 8.50 -4.36 -5.88
N ALA A 45 7.77 -4.03 -4.83
CA ALA A 45 6.46 -3.41 -4.93
C ALA A 45 6.53 -2.11 -5.76
N LYS A 46 5.57 -1.94 -6.68
CA LYS A 46 5.45 -0.73 -7.50
C LYS A 46 4.43 0.22 -6.86
N LEU A 47 4.85 1.46 -6.65
CA LEU A 47 4.07 2.53 -6.04
C LEU A 47 4.04 3.75 -6.98
N PRO A 48 3.02 4.61 -6.90
CA PRO A 48 3.06 5.92 -7.53
C PRO A 48 4.20 6.78 -6.96
N ALA A 49 4.49 7.90 -7.61
CA ALA A 49 5.37 8.91 -7.03
C ALA A 49 4.75 9.46 -5.74
N ALA A 50 5.59 9.69 -4.72
CA ALA A 50 5.17 10.32 -3.48
C ALA A 50 4.75 11.78 -3.72
N ASP A 51 3.80 12.24 -2.92
CA ASP A 51 3.27 13.60 -2.99
C ASP A 51 4.24 14.62 -2.35
N PHE A 52 4.99 14.17 -1.35
CA PHE A 52 5.93 14.98 -0.59
C PHE A 52 7.37 14.48 -0.77
N ARG A 53 8.35 15.39 -0.68
CA ARG A 53 9.79 15.05 -0.77
C ARG A 53 10.28 14.09 0.29
N ASP A 54 9.57 13.99 1.42
CA ASP A 54 9.91 13.04 2.48
C ASP A 54 9.48 11.59 2.16
N GLY A 55 8.81 11.39 1.01
CA GLY A 55 8.33 10.09 0.55
C GLY A 55 6.93 9.73 1.06
N SER A 56 6.21 10.65 1.71
CA SER A 56 4.85 10.45 2.16
C SER A 56 3.80 10.80 1.11
N TYR A 57 2.59 10.29 1.32
CA TYR A 57 1.43 10.46 0.44
C TYR A 57 0.31 11.16 1.20
N LEU A 58 -0.45 12.01 0.51
CA LEU A 58 -1.59 12.71 1.08
C LEU A 58 -2.89 11.92 0.92
N HIS A 59 -2.92 11.00 -0.04
CA HIS A 59 -4.08 10.21 -0.41
C HIS A 59 -3.75 8.71 -0.46
N ASP A 60 -4.79 7.92 -0.74
CA ASP A 60 -4.69 6.48 -0.92
C ASP A 60 -3.59 6.08 -1.91
N VAL A 61 -2.83 5.06 -1.56
CA VAL A 61 -1.75 4.52 -2.37
C VAL A 61 -2.13 3.13 -2.85
N THR A 62 -2.21 2.93 -4.16
CA THR A 62 -2.39 1.59 -4.75
C THR A 62 -1.04 0.97 -5.07
N ILE A 63 -0.74 -0.15 -4.41
CA ILE A 63 0.48 -0.93 -4.59
C ILE A 63 0.25 -2.04 -5.61
N ALA A 64 1.14 -2.16 -6.59
CA ALA A 64 1.19 -3.27 -7.51
C ALA A 64 2.29 -4.27 -7.12
N LEU A 65 1.94 -5.55 -7.06
CA LEU A 65 2.83 -6.67 -6.74
C LEU A 65 2.92 -7.62 -7.93
N GLU A 66 4.12 -8.06 -8.25
CA GLU A 66 4.41 -8.95 -9.37
C GLU A 66 5.43 -10.00 -8.94
N ALA A 67 5.28 -11.22 -9.44
CA ALA A 67 6.18 -12.33 -9.18
C ALA A 67 6.39 -13.15 -10.44
N THR A 68 7.55 -13.77 -10.54
CA THR A 68 7.88 -14.73 -11.60
C THR A 68 8.40 -16.00 -10.96
N ASP A 69 8.17 -17.13 -11.60
CA ASP A 69 8.71 -18.40 -11.16
C ASP A 69 9.13 -19.18 -12.42
N PRO A 70 10.42 -19.52 -12.58
CA PRO A 70 10.94 -20.20 -13.77
C PRO A 70 10.66 -21.71 -13.77
N GLY A 71 10.22 -22.27 -12.63
CA GLY A 71 9.83 -23.67 -12.50
C GLY A 71 8.42 -23.89 -13.04
N ILE A 72 7.49 -24.21 -12.15
CA ILE A 72 6.10 -24.53 -12.53
C ILE A 72 5.16 -23.33 -12.52
N GLY A 73 5.67 -22.14 -12.19
CA GLY A 73 4.94 -20.89 -12.23
C GLY A 73 4.30 -20.51 -10.89
N VAL A 74 3.97 -19.22 -10.75
CA VAL A 74 3.36 -18.66 -9.55
C VAL A 74 1.91 -19.12 -9.42
N SER A 75 1.53 -19.61 -8.25
CA SER A 75 0.13 -19.90 -7.89
C SER A 75 -0.58 -18.64 -7.40
N ARG A 76 0.02 -17.91 -6.46
CA ARG A 76 -0.53 -16.67 -5.90
C ARG A 76 0.54 -15.79 -5.27
N ILE A 77 0.19 -14.52 -5.12
CA ILE A 77 0.89 -13.57 -4.25
C ILE A 77 0.03 -13.39 -2.99
N GLU A 78 0.67 -13.25 -1.85
CA GLU A 78 0.02 -12.95 -0.58
C GLU A 78 0.68 -11.72 0.06
N TYR A 79 -0.09 -10.98 0.85
CA TYR A 79 0.39 -9.84 1.64
C TYR A 79 -0.12 -9.89 3.07
N SER A 80 0.61 -9.28 3.99
CA SER A 80 0.28 -9.16 5.40
C SER A 80 0.37 -7.70 5.84
N LEU A 81 -0.63 -7.28 6.62
CA LEU A 81 -0.72 -5.95 7.23
C LEU A 81 -0.39 -5.96 8.74
N ASP A 82 -0.07 -7.13 9.28
CA ASP A 82 0.11 -7.40 10.71
C ASP A 82 1.44 -8.12 10.99
N ASN A 83 2.46 -7.77 10.22
CA ASN A 83 3.83 -8.31 10.34
C ASN A 83 3.95 -9.83 10.19
N GLY A 84 3.16 -10.40 9.28
CA GLY A 84 3.21 -11.81 8.90
C GLY A 84 2.33 -12.74 9.75
N VAL A 85 1.49 -12.20 10.64
CA VAL A 85 0.55 -12.99 11.47
C VAL A 85 -0.59 -13.53 10.60
N THR A 86 -1.17 -12.71 9.73
CA THR A 86 -2.18 -13.12 8.75
C THR A 86 -1.74 -12.76 7.34
N TRP A 87 -1.99 -13.69 6.40
CA TRP A 87 -1.66 -13.54 4.99
C TRP A 87 -2.95 -13.51 4.16
N ASN A 88 -3.13 -12.43 3.42
CA ASN A 88 -4.26 -12.17 2.54
C ASN A 88 -3.83 -12.39 1.10
N ARG A 89 -4.70 -12.97 0.28
CA ARG A 89 -4.42 -13.17 -1.15
C ARG A 89 -4.40 -11.80 -1.86
N TYR A 90 -3.38 -11.59 -2.70
CA TYR A 90 -3.32 -10.46 -3.61
C TYR A 90 -3.98 -10.84 -4.94
N ASP A 91 -5.11 -10.20 -5.26
CA ASP A 91 -5.81 -10.41 -6.53
C ASP A 91 -5.47 -9.32 -7.56
N LYS A 92 -5.57 -8.06 -7.15
CA LYS A 92 -5.18 -6.89 -7.94
C LYS A 92 -5.14 -5.67 -7.04
N GLY A 93 -4.09 -4.84 -7.15
CA GLY A 93 -4.00 -3.50 -6.54
C GLY A 93 -4.29 -3.46 -5.04
N LEU A 94 -3.24 -3.35 -4.21
CA LEU A 94 -3.41 -3.23 -2.77
C LEU A 94 -3.51 -1.75 -2.39
N THR A 95 -4.70 -1.28 -2.02
CA THR A 95 -4.91 0.10 -1.55
C THR A 95 -4.54 0.24 -0.08
N VAL A 96 -3.68 1.22 0.21
CA VAL A 96 -3.31 1.65 1.56
C VAL A 96 -3.86 3.05 1.78
N ASN A 97 -4.81 3.18 2.71
CA ASN A 97 -5.52 4.43 3.00
C ASN A 97 -5.45 4.85 4.47
N LYS A 98 -4.90 4.01 5.34
CA LYS A 98 -4.79 4.30 6.77
C LYS A 98 -3.71 5.36 7.00
N ALA A 99 -4.08 6.46 7.64
CA ALA A 99 -3.13 7.48 8.08
C ALA A 99 -2.00 6.91 8.95
N GLY A 100 -0.81 7.48 8.81
CA GLY A 100 0.39 7.08 9.53
C GLY A 100 1.22 6.02 8.80
N LYS A 101 2.07 5.34 9.57
CA LYS A 101 3.01 4.34 9.05
C LYS A 101 2.30 3.01 8.84
N ASN A 102 2.32 2.53 7.61
CA ASN A 102 1.83 1.22 7.20
C ASN A 102 3.02 0.36 6.81
N SER A 103 3.08 -0.85 7.35
CA SER A 103 4.09 -1.86 7.01
C SER A 103 3.39 -3.03 6.36
N ILE A 104 3.71 -3.28 5.09
CA ILE A 104 3.11 -4.33 4.29
C ILE A 104 4.20 -5.34 3.97
N GLN A 105 4.03 -6.57 4.43
CA GLN A 105 4.87 -7.69 4.01
C GLN A 105 4.20 -8.39 2.83
N TYR A 106 4.98 -8.92 1.90
CA TYR A 106 4.46 -9.61 0.73
C TYR A 106 5.40 -10.73 0.27
N ARG A 107 4.82 -11.78 -0.31
CA ARG A 107 5.53 -12.97 -0.81
C ARG A 107 4.73 -13.65 -1.93
N ALA A 108 5.39 -14.50 -2.70
CA ALA A 108 4.77 -15.34 -3.72
C ALA A 108 4.85 -16.83 -3.36
N ILE A 109 3.89 -17.60 -3.86
CA ILE A 109 3.79 -19.05 -3.65
C ILE A 109 3.59 -19.70 -5.02
N ASP A 110 4.37 -20.73 -5.36
CA ASP A 110 4.22 -21.51 -6.59
C ASP A 110 3.12 -22.58 -6.49
N LYS A 111 3.00 -23.45 -7.50
CA LYS A 111 1.98 -24.51 -7.54
C LYS A 111 2.29 -25.74 -6.68
N VAL A 112 3.51 -25.90 -6.18
CA VAL A 112 3.93 -26.98 -5.27
C VAL A 112 4.18 -26.48 -3.84
N HIS A 113 3.86 -25.22 -3.57
CA HIS A 113 3.94 -24.53 -2.29
C HIS A 113 5.35 -24.10 -1.85
N ASN A 114 6.31 -23.94 -2.77
CA ASN A 114 7.51 -23.18 -2.44
C ASN A 114 7.15 -21.70 -2.27
N VAL A 115 7.76 -21.06 -1.27
CA VAL A 115 7.45 -19.69 -0.87
C VAL A 115 8.66 -18.80 -1.09
N SER A 116 8.47 -17.66 -1.75
CA SER A 116 9.53 -16.68 -1.96
C SER A 116 10.06 -16.12 -0.65
N ALA A 117 11.24 -15.49 -0.69
CA ALA A 117 11.63 -14.58 0.39
C ALA A 117 10.55 -13.51 0.61
N THR A 118 10.26 -13.20 1.87
CA THR A 118 9.33 -12.13 2.23
C THR A 118 9.99 -10.78 2.03
N LYS A 119 9.32 -9.89 1.30
CA LYS A 119 9.70 -8.47 1.18
C LYS A 119 8.79 -7.60 2.03
N THR A 120 9.27 -6.42 2.40
CA THR A 120 8.51 -5.42 3.18
C THR A 120 8.54 -4.07 2.47
N ILE A 121 7.38 -3.43 2.35
CA ILE A 121 7.26 -2.04 1.95
C ILE A 121 6.66 -1.21 3.08
N LYS A 122 7.18 0.00 3.25
CA LYS A 122 6.67 0.97 4.23
C LYS A 122 6.02 2.12 3.47
N VAL A 123 4.78 2.43 3.82
CA VAL A 123 4.01 3.53 3.24
C VAL A 123 3.61 4.48 4.36
N LEU A 124 3.93 5.76 4.21
CA LEU A 124 3.50 6.81 5.13
C LEU A 124 2.37 7.61 4.46
N ILE A 125 1.16 7.50 5.01
CA ILE A 125 0.04 8.37 4.64
C ILE A 125 0.02 9.54 5.63
N THR A 126 0.27 10.74 5.14
CA THR A 126 0.23 11.98 5.92
C THR A 126 -1.20 12.51 5.96
N SER A 127 -1.77 12.64 7.16
CA SER A 127 -3.11 13.20 7.30
C SER A 127 -3.18 14.65 6.84
N ALA A 128 -4.24 14.99 6.12
CA ALA A 128 -4.50 16.35 5.68
C ALA A 128 -5.00 17.24 6.83
N THR A 129 -4.08 17.82 7.60
CA THR A 129 -4.43 18.65 8.77
C THR A 129 -3.74 20.02 8.74
N ILE A 130 -4.30 20.97 9.48
CA ILE A 130 -3.70 22.31 9.61
C ILE A 130 -2.37 22.21 10.37
N GLU A 131 -2.25 21.28 11.32
CA GLU A 131 -1.04 21.00 12.09
C GLU A 131 0.09 20.51 11.17
N ASN A 132 -0.21 19.59 10.25
CA ASN A 132 0.76 19.12 9.26
C ASN A 132 1.09 20.23 8.25
N THR A 133 0.13 21.10 7.91
CA THR A 133 0.41 22.31 7.12
C THR A 133 1.39 23.23 7.85
N VAL A 134 1.21 23.45 9.17
CA VAL A 134 2.14 24.22 10.01
C VAL A 134 3.52 23.56 10.03
N ALA A 135 3.60 22.23 10.11
CA ALA A 135 4.87 21.51 10.06
C ALA A 135 5.61 21.73 8.72
N LEU A 136 4.89 21.67 7.59
CA LEU A 136 5.45 21.99 6.27
C LEU A 136 5.99 23.43 6.24
N VAL A 137 5.23 24.41 6.73
CA VAL A 137 5.69 25.81 6.80
C VAL A 137 6.93 25.97 7.69
N LYS A 138 7.03 25.24 8.81
CA LYS A 138 8.20 25.29 9.70
C LYS A 138 9.46 24.80 9.00
N GLN A 139 9.35 23.71 8.23
CA GLN A 139 10.45 23.09 7.50
C GLN A 139 10.83 23.83 6.22
N ALA A 140 9.91 24.63 5.69
CA ALA A 140 10.12 25.35 4.45
C ALA A 140 11.33 26.31 4.49
N LYS A 141 11.98 26.44 3.34
CA LYS A 141 13.07 27.38 3.11
C LYS A 141 12.51 28.70 2.57
N GLY A 142 13.07 29.80 3.07
CA GLY A 142 12.63 31.14 2.70
C GLY A 142 12.68 32.14 3.85
N ASN A 143 11.92 33.21 3.72
CA ASN A 143 11.93 34.32 4.66
C ASN A 143 11.23 33.95 5.99
N ASN A 144 11.95 34.04 7.10
CA ASN A 144 11.42 33.67 8.42
C ASN A 144 10.21 34.51 8.85
N GLY A 145 10.13 35.79 8.50
CA GLY A 145 8.97 36.64 8.81
C GLY A 145 7.70 36.19 8.07
N ILE A 146 7.84 35.75 6.81
CA ILE A 146 6.73 35.18 6.04
C ILE A 146 6.29 33.85 6.67
N LYS A 147 7.22 32.95 7.01
CA LYS A 147 6.90 31.67 7.65
C LYS A 147 6.19 31.87 9.00
N THR A 148 6.68 32.77 9.85
CA THR A 148 6.02 33.12 11.12
C THR A 148 4.61 33.66 10.88
N SER A 149 4.42 34.52 9.88
CA SER A 149 3.11 35.05 9.51
C SER A 149 2.15 33.96 9.03
N LEU A 150 2.62 33.01 8.22
CA LEU A 150 1.81 31.90 7.74
C LEU A 150 1.41 30.97 8.88
N ILE A 151 2.33 30.63 9.78
CA ILE A 151 2.04 29.80 10.97
C ILE A 151 0.97 30.47 11.84
N ALA A 152 1.14 31.76 12.16
CA ALA A 152 0.16 32.49 12.97
C ALA A 152 -1.23 32.54 12.30
N GLN A 153 -1.29 32.60 10.97
CA GLN A 153 -2.56 32.56 10.24
C GLN A 153 -3.21 31.18 10.34
N LEU A 154 -2.45 30.10 10.16
CA LEU A 154 -2.92 28.71 10.32
C LEU A 154 -3.41 28.44 11.76
N GLU A 155 -2.69 28.90 12.77
CA GLU A 155 -3.11 28.79 14.19
C GLU A 155 -4.41 29.56 14.47
N ASN A 156 -4.64 30.69 13.80
CA ASN A 156 -5.91 31.40 13.89
C ASN A 156 -7.05 30.66 13.19
N VAL A 157 -6.77 29.90 12.12
CA VAL A 157 -7.76 29.03 11.48
C VAL A 157 -8.18 27.92 12.45
N ILE A 158 -7.23 27.27 13.13
CA ILE A 158 -7.51 26.27 14.18
C ILE A 158 -8.47 26.84 15.23
N LYS A 159 -8.14 28.01 15.80
CA LYS A 159 -9.00 28.70 16.78
C LYS A 159 -10.38 29.06 16.23
N THR A 160 -10.51 29.24 14.92
CA THR A 160 -11.78 29.56 14.27
C THR A 160 -12.64 28.31 14.13
N PHE A 161 -12.04 27.15 13.83
CA PHE A 161 -12.71 25.85 13.89
C PHE A 161 -13.18 25.52 15.31
N GLU A 162 -12.34 25.71 16.32
CA GLU A 162 -12.69 25.48 17.73
C GLU A 162 -13.90 26.31 18.21
N LYS A 163 -14.10 27.49 17.59
CA LYS A 163 -15.27 28.37 17.85
C LYS A 163 -16.52 27.96 17.06
N GLY A 164 -16.49 26.86 16.31
CA GLY A 164 -17.58 26.40 15.45
C GLY A 164 -17.80 27.29 14.21
N GLN A 165 -16.81 28.12 13.83
CA GLN A 165 -16.94 29.07 12.72
C GLN A 165 -16.36 28.50 11.41
N GLU A 166 -16.77 27.29 11.04
CA GLU A 166 -16.18 26.52 9.92
C GLU A 166 -16.08 27.29 8.60
N ASN A 167 -17.18 27.94 8.16
CA ASN A 167 -17.18 28.71 6.91
C ASN A 167 -16.12 29.82 6.91
N LYS A 168 -15.89 30.48 8.05
CA LYS A 168 -14.85 31.52 8.18
C LYS A 168 -13.45 30.91 8.19
N ALA A 169 -13.30 29.73 8.78
CA ALA A 169 -12.04 28.99 8.80
C ALA A 169 -11.63 28.59 7.38
N TYR A 170 -12.54 27.98 6.61
CA TYR A 170 -12.29 27.63 5.21
C TYR A 170 -12.02 28.84 4.32
N GLN A 171 -12.77 29.94 4.46
CA GLN A 171 -12.47 31.20 3.76
C GLN A 171 -11.06 31.73 4.08
N SER A 172 -10.57 31.48 5.29
CA SER A 172 -9.22 31.87 5.69
C SER A 172 -8.16 30.96 5.06
N LEU A 173 -8.43 29.66 4.94
CA LEU A 173 -7.58 28.72 4.20
C LEU A 173 -7.50 29.05 2.71
N GLU A 174 -8.62 29.39 2.06
CA GLU A 174 -8.66 29.83 0.67
C GLU A 174 -7.81 31.09 0.44
N LYS A 175 -7.94 32.09 1.33
CA LYS A 175 -7.10 33.31 1.30
C LYS A 175 -5.61 32.99 1.49
N LEU A 176 -5.30 32.05 2.37
CA LEU A 176 -3.93 31.58 2.60
C LEU A 176 -3.36 30.90 1.36
N TYR A 177 -4.12 30.00 0.73
CA TYR A 177 -3.74 29.34 -0.51
C TYR A 177 -3.41 30.36 -1.60
N LEU A 178 -4.31 31.34 -1.83
CA LEU A 178 -4.10 32.40 -2.81
C LEU A 178 -2.85 33.23 -2.49
N ARG A 179 -2.66 33.62 -1.22
CA ARG A 179 -1.47 34.36 -0.78
C ARG A 179 -0.19 33.58 -1.08
N ILE A 180 -0.14 32.29 -0.75
CA ILE A 180 1.05 31.44 -0.96
C ILE A 180 1.33 31.25 -2.45
N SER A 181 0.30 31.06 -3.27
CA SER A 181 0.43 30.93 -4.74
C SER A 181 1.08 32.15 -5.41
N GLN A 182 0.99 33.31 -4.77
CA GLN A 182 1.51 34.59 -5.28
C GLN A 182 2.85 34.97 -4.63
N LEU A 183 3.38 34.19 -3.68
CA LEU A 183 4.65 34.50 -3.04
C LEU A 183 5.82 34.29 -4.02
N PRO A 184 6.71 35.29 -4.19
CA PRO A 184 7.97 35.10 -4.90
C PRO A 184 8.85 34.03 -4.24
N ASP A 185 9.65 33.31 -5.04
CA ASP A 185 10.50 32.19 -4.60
C ASP A 185 11.51 32.57 -3.51
N LYS A 186 11.97 33.83 -3.54
CA LYS A 186 12.85 34.39 -2.49
C LYS A 186 12.21 34.41 -1.10
N HIS A 187 10.88 34.38 -1.01
CA HIS A 187 10.14 34.38 0.24
C HIS A 187 9.78 32.98 0.71
N LEU A 188 9.57 32.05 -0.21
CA LEU A 188 9.26 30.64 0.04
C LEU A 188 9.64 29.86 -1.21
N GLU A 189 10.53 28.86 -1.10
CA GLU A 189 10.99 28.12 -2.29
C GLU A 189 9.83 27.43 -3.02
N GLU A 190 9.95 27.28 -4.34
CA GLU A 190 8.93 26.69 -5.21
C GLU A 190 8.43 25.32 -4.72
N VAL A 191 9.34 24.46 -4.28
CA VAL A 191 8.96 23.11 -3.83
C VAL A 191 8.18 23.18 -2.51
N ASP A 192 8.59 24.02 -1.57
CA ASP A 192 7.87 24.21 -0.31
C ASP A 192 6.48 24.82 -0.54
N LYS A 193 6.37 25.81 -1.45
CA LYS A 193 5.08 26.38 -1.86
C LYS A 193 4.14 25.29 -2.36
N LYS A 194 4.60 24.43 -3.27
CA LYS A 194 3.80 23.36 -3.85
C LYS A 194 3.30 22.37 -2.81
N GLU A 195 4.16 21.91 -1.89
CA GLU A 195 3.77 20.98 -0.83
C GLU A 195 2.72 21.59 0.12
N ILE A 196 2.94 22.84 0.57
CA ILE A 196 2.00 23.55 1.45
C ILE A 196 0.67 23.79 0.72
N MET A 197 0.72 24.20 -0.55
CA MET A 197 -0.49 24.43 -1.35
C MET A 197 -1.25 23.14 -1.61
N PHE A 198 -0.57 22.03 -1.86
CA PHE A 198 -1.21 20.73 -2.07
C PHE A 198 -1.98 20.27 -0.83
N MET A 199 -1.36 20.40 0.35
CA MET A 199 -2.01 20.15 1.64
C MET A 199 -3.25 21.02 1.85
N LEU A 200 -3.12 22.34 1.64
CA LEU A 200 -4.23 23.28 1.80
C LEU A 200 -5.38 22.99 0.82
N GLN A 201 -5.06 22.74 -0.45
CA GLN A 201 -6.05 22.42 -1.47
C GLN A 201 -6.85 21.18 -1.09
N TYR A 202 -6.15 20.12 -0.66
CA TYR A 202 -6.79 18.88 -0.25
C TYR A 202 -7.76 19.10 0.92
N ILE A 203 -7.35 19.85 1.95
CA ILE A 203 -8.21 20.21 3.10
C ILE A 203 -9.46 20.96 2.64
N ILE A 204 -9.32 21.91 1.72
CA ILE A 204 -10.43 22.73 1.22
C ILE A 204 -11.42 21.89 0.41
N GLU A 205 -10.91 21.02 -0.48
CA GLU A 205 -11.74 20.17 -1.36
C GLU A 205 -12.49 19.09 -0.59
N HIS A 206 -11.88 18.54 0.46
CA HIS A 206 -12.43 17.42 1.23
C HIS A 206 -13.19 17.86 2.49
N ARG A 207 -13.61 19.13 2.57
CA ARG A 207 -14.32 19.71 3.72
C ARG A 207 -15.56 18.93 4.19
N THR A 208 -16.21 18.16 3.31
CA THR A 208 -17.39 17.33 3.60
C THR A 208 -17.07 15.87 3.93
N ALA A 209 -15.86 15.39 3.63
CA ALA A 209 -15.40 14.06 4.01
C ALA A 209 -14.84 14.06 5.45
N ILE A 210 -14.36 15.22 5.91
CA ILE A 210 -13.83 15.48 7.25
C ILE A 210 -14.95 15.53 8.33
N SER A 211 -16.23 15.43 7.94
CA SER A 211 -17.39 15.55 8.85
C SER A 211 -17.83 14.22 9.50
N GLY A 212 -17.13 13.11 9.28
CA GLY A 212 -17.43 11.82 9.93
C GLY A 212 -16.21 11.33 10.70
N ASP A 213 -16.18 11.55 12.01
CA ASP A 213 -15.17 11.09 12.99
C ASP A 213 -13.67 11.36 12.67
N GLU A 214 -13.35 11.94 11.52
CA GLU A 214 -12.03 12.33 11.05
C GLU A 214 -11.86 13.86 11.03
N PHE A 215 -12.22 14.51 12.14
CA PHE A 215 -11.30 15.52 12.68
C PHE A 215 -10.27 14.78 13.54
N PRO A 216 -9.19 14.18 12.99
CA PRO A 216 -8.15 13.68 13.86
C PRO A 216 -7.38 14.90 14.38
N ALA A 217 -7.72 15.30 15.61
CA ALA A 217 -6.94 16.15 16.52
C ALA A 217 -7.26 17.66 16.65
N LEU A 218 -8.54 18.07 16.71
CA LEU A 218 -8.95 19.26 17.49
C LEU A 218 -9.79 18.93 18.73
N LYS A 219 -9.51 17.79 19.35
CA LYS A 219 -9.78 17.61 20.79
C LYS A 219 -8.43 17.50 21.48
N ALA A 220 -8.00 18.63 22.04
CA ALA A 220 -6.92 18.69 23.01
C ALA A 220 -7.15 17.66 24.12
N SER A 221 -6.09 16.96 24.50
CA SER A 221 -5.86 16.62 25.90
C SER A 221 -5.22 17.81 26.59
#